data_AF-A0A662N1W0-F1
#
_entry.id   AF-A0A662N1W0-F1
#
_cell.length_a   1.000
_cell.length_b   1.000
_cell.length_c   1.000
_cell.angle_alpha   90.00
_cell.angle_beta   90.00
_cell.angle_gamma   90.00
#
_symmetry.space_group_name_H-M   'P 1'
#
loop_
_entity.id
_entity.type
_entity.pdbx_description
1 polymer ?
#
loop_
_entity_poly.entity_id
_entity_poly.type
_entity_poly.pdbx_seq_one_letter_code
_entity_poly.pdbx_strand_id
1 'polypeptide(L)' 'MSVLGKDTELKFPHVLIVEASAGSGKTHTLAKRFVQFLLSSKIPNSELSNILAITFTNNAAREMK' A
#
# COMPACT_ATOMS: atom_id res chain seq x y z
N MET A 1 11.33 10.33 -11.18
CA MET A 1 10.18 9.49 -10.76
C MET A 1 10.02 8.33 -11.73
N SER A 2 10.42 7.14 -11.33
CA SER A 2 9.87 5.81 -11.68
C SER A 2 10.83 4.81 -11.03
N VAL A 3 10.44 3.66 -10.50
CA VAL A 3 9.54 2.62 -11.04
C VAL A 3 8.69 2.08 -9.86
N LEU A 4 7.63 1.28 -10.04
CA LEU A 4 7.75 -0.15 -9.67
C LEU A 4 6.51 -0.96 -10.09
N GLY A 5 6.59 -2.22 -10.53
CA GLY A 5 7.72 -3.16 -10.55
C GLY A 5 7.79 -4.00 -9.26
N LYS A 6 7.36 -5.26 -9.35
CA LYS A 6 7.12 -6.28 -8.31
C LYS A 6 6.36 -5.83 -7.05
N ASP A 7 5.05 -5.64 -7.20
CA ASP A 7 4.06 -6.23 -6.27
C ASP A 7 3.54 -7.53 -6.90
N THR A 8 4.51 -8.41 -7.11
CA THR A 8 4.62 -9.47 -8.15
C THR A 8 4.26 -9.07 -9.59
N GLU A 9 4.23 -7.76 -9.86
CA GLU A 9 4.15 -7.10 -11.19
C GLU A 9 2.74 -6.75 -11.70
N LEU A 10 1.78 -6.63 -10.79
CA LEU A 10 0.59 -5.77 -10.89
C LEU A 10 -0.13 -5.75 -12.25
N LYS A 11 -1.14 -6.61 -12.40
CA LYS A 11 -2.32 -6.34 -13.23
C LYS A 11 -3.55 -6.46 -12.34
N PHE A 12 -4.58 -5.67 -12.64
CA PHE A 12 -5.81 -5.60 -11.84
C PHE A 12 -6.98 -6.26 -12.59
N PRO A 13 -7.90 -6.94 -11.88
CA PRO A 13 -7.90 -7.16 -10.42
C PRO A 13 -6.90 -8.25 -9.98
N HIS A 14 -6.29 -8.10 -8.79
CA HIS A 14 -5.45 -9.13 -8.17
C HIS A 14 -5.52 -9.07 -6.64
N VAL A 15 -5.03 -10.13 -5.99
CA VAL A 15 -4.85 -10.23 -4.54
C VAL A 15 -3.38 -10.51 -4.27
N LEU A 16 -2.78 -9.74 -3.34
CA LEU A 16 -1.42 -9.97 -2.84
C LEU A 16 -1.48 -10.29 -1.35
N ILE A 17 -0.87 -11.42 -0.96
CA ILE A 17 -0.74 -11.84 0.44
C ILE A 17 0.72 -11.67 0.85
N VAL A 18 0.94 -11.06 2.01
CA VAL A 18 2.28 -10.84 2.59
C VAL A 18 2.31 -11.43 4.00
N GLU A 19 3.22 -12.36 4.22
CA GLU A 19 3.53 -12.88 5.56
C GLU A 19 4.56 -11.98 6.23
N ALA A 20 4.31 -11.61 7.50
CA ALA A 20 5.14 -10.63 8.18
C ALA A 20 5.18 -10.83 9.70
N SER A 21 6.35 -11.22 10.22
CA SER A 21 6.60 -11.46 11.64
C SER A 21 6.60 -10.19 12.49
N ALA A 22 6.63 -10.34 13.82
CA ALA A 22 6.81 -9.21 14.73
C ALA A 22 8.10 -8.44 14.38
N GLY A 23 8.06 -7.11 14.41
CA GLY A 23 9.23 -6.26 14.10
C GLY A 23 9.61 -6.14 12.62
N SER A 24 8.92 -6.80 11.68
CA SER A 24 9.29 -6.79 10.25
C SER A 24 8.91 -5.52 9.47
N GLY A 25 8.41 -4.47 10.15
CA GLY A 25 8.00 -3.23 9.49
C GLY A 25 6.67 -3.29 8.73
N LYS A 26 5.69 -4.10 9.19
CA LYS A 26 4.35 -4.24 8.58
C LYS A 26 3.66 -2.90 8.28
N THR A 27 3.45 -2.09 9.31
CA THR A 27 2.73 -0.80 9.21
C THR A 27 3.49 0.15 8.28
N HIS A 28 4.82 0.21 8.42
CA HIS A 28 5.68 1.02 7.55
C HIS A 28 5.58 0.60 6.07
N THR A 29 5.59 -0.71 5.80
CA THR A 29 5.49 -1.26 4.45
C THR A 29 4.12 -0.96 3.82
N LEU A 30 3.03 -1.07 4.60
CA LEU A 30 1.69 -0.70 4.15
C LEU A 30 1.58 0.80 3.84
N ALA A 31 2.10 1.67 4.72
CA ALA A 31 2.13 3.11 4.51
C ALA A 31 2.93 3.48 3.25
N LYS A 32 4.11 2.88 3.07
CA LYS A 32 4.93 3.07 1.86
C LYS A 32 4.18 2.67 0.59
N ARG A 33 3.51 1.52 0.59
CA ARG A 33 2.70 1.05 -0.56
C ARG A 33 1.57 2.02 -0.89
N PHE A 34 0.87 2.52 0.14
CA PHE A 34 -0.19 3.51 -0.03
C PHE A 34 0.31 4.75 -0.76
N VAL A 35 1.42 5.34 -0.28
CA VAL A 35 2.05 6.51 -0.91
C VAL A 35 2.52 6.20 -2.33
N GLN A 36 3.10 5.01 -2.57
CA GLN A 36 3.51 4.59 -3.90
C GLN A 36 2.33 4.47 -4.87
N PHE A 37 1.18 3.96 -4.42
CA PHE A 37 -0.02 3.87 -5.25
C PHE A 37 -0.58 5.26 -5.56
N LEU A 38 -0.69 6.11 -4.54
CA LEU A 38 -1.20 7.48 -4.67
C LEU A 38 -0.38 8.35 -5.64
N LEU A 39 0.94 8.21 -5.64
CA LEU A 39 1.85 9.07 -6.41
C LEU A 39 2.30 8.45 -7.76
N SER A 40 1.75 7.30 -8.15
CA SER A 40 2.18 6.59 -9.36
C SER A 40 1.19 6.72 -10.50
N SER A 41 1.62 7.33 -11.61
CA SER A 41 0.87 7.36 -12.87
C SER A 41 0.70 5.99 -13.54
N LYS A 42 1.35 4.94 -13.01
CA LYS A 42 1.23 3.56 -13.50
C LYS A 42 0.08 2.79 -12.83
N ILE A 43 -0.52 3.33 -11.76
CA ILE A 43 -1.65 2.71 -11.05
C ILE A 43 -2.94 3.35 -11.55
N PRO A 44 -3.90 2.58 -12.11
CA PRO A 44 -5.17 3.14 -12.54
C PRO A 44 -5.98 3.60 -11.33
N ASN A 45 -6.70 4.72 -11.47
CA ASN A 45 -7.55 5.29 -10.42
C ASN A 45 -6.80 5.57 -9.11
N SER A 46 -5.56 6.06 -9.18
CA SER A 46 -4.70 6.32 -8.01
C SER A 46 -5.13 7.48 -7.10
N GLU A 47 -6.23 8.17 -7.40
CA GLU A 47 -6.76 9.25 -6.57
C GLU A 47 -7.00 8.79 -5.13
N LEU A 48 -6.76 9.68 -4.16
CA LEU A 48 -6.86 9.37 -2.73
C LEU A 48 -8.22 8.74 -2.35
N SER A 49 -9.31 9.21 -2.96
CA SER A 49 -10.66 8.71 -2.71
C SER A 49 -10.90 7.26 -3.16
N ASN A 50 -10.02 6.71 -3.99
CA ASN A 50 -10.14 5.37 -4.56
C ASN A 50 -9.25 4.33 -3.85
N ILE A 51 -8.45 4.73 -2.85
CA ILE A 51 -7.55 3.84 -2.11
C ILE A 51 -8.02 3.73 -0.66
N LEU A 52 -8.36 2.51 -0.23
CA LEU A 52 -8.76 2.21 1.14
C LEU A 52 -7.67 1.40 1.86
N ALA A 53 -7.13 1.96 2.94
CA ALA A 53 -6.26 1.25 3.88
C ALA A 53 -6.99 1.01 5.21
N ILE A 54 -6.91 -0.22 5.74
CA ILE A 54 -7.59 -0.64 6.97
C ILE A 54 -6.54 -1.18 7.94
N THR A 55 -6.65 -0.79 9.21
CA THR A 55 -5.85 -1.31 10.33
C THR A 55 -6.77 -1.77 11.44
N PHE A 56 -6.26 -2.63 12.33
CA PHE A 56 -7.06 -3.13 13.46
C PHE A 56 -7.41 -2.05 14.50
N THR A 57 -6.54 -1.05 14.69
CA THR A 57 -6.75 0.01 15.70
C THR A 57 -6.78 1.40 15.07
N ASN A 58 -7.49 2.32 15.73
CA ASN A 58 -7.53 3.74 15.35
C ASN A 58 -6.18 4.44 15.50
N ASN A 59 -5.32 3.97 16.41
CA ASN A 59 -3.99 4.55 16.60
C ASN A 59 -3.08 4.19 15.42
N ALA A 60 -3.10 2.92 14.97
CA ALA A 60 -2.36 2.51 13.77
C ALA A 60 -2.82 3.25 12.51
N ALA A 61 -4.14 3.50 12.39
CA ALA A 61 -4.67 4.31 11.28
C ALA A 61 -4.16 5.75 11.33
N ARG A 62 -4.11 6.36 12.53
CA ARG A 62 -3.59 7.72 12.73
C ARG A 62 -2.10 7.85 12.46
N GLU A 63 -1.30 6.83 12.75
CA GLU A 63 0.13 6.80 12.43
C GLU A 63 0.41 6.79 10.92
N MET A 64 -0.55 6.32 10.11
CA MET A 64 -0.44 6.30 8.65
C MET A 64 -0.92 7.59 7.98
N LYS A 65 -1.64 8.47 8.70
CA LYS A 65 -2.24 9.71 8.18
C LYS A 65 -1.30 10.89 8.37
#